data_AF-A0A7C5MCD8-F1
#
_entry.id   AF-A0A7C5MCD8-F1
#
_cell.length_a   1.000
_cell.length_b   1.000
_cell.length_c   1.000
_cell.angle_alpha   90.00
_cell.angle_beta   90.00
_cell.angle_gamma   90.00
#
_symmetry.space_group_name_H-M   'P 1'
#
loop_
_entity.id
_entity.type
_entity.pdbx_description
1 polymer ?
#
loop_
_entity_poly.entity_id
_entity_poly.type
_entity_poly.pdbx_seq_one_letter_code
_entity_poly.pdbx_strand_id
1 'polypeptide(L)'
;MDQVGNHRLLRRDFLISLASALMLAVEWASAKTKSRSPLLIRNRFSPLNKKRPYRAQTRYIILHTSEGEDGGSLNKIVRYGEAHYFVSSSGVVYRVIDKAKIARHAGRSMWNGETEIDNVSIGIEVAGYHNRDINEKQYAALRELLRQLKSLYG
;
A
#
# COMPACT_ATOMS: atom_id res chain seq x y z
N MET A 1 55.10 16.94 -46.95
CA MET A 1 54.85 15.50 -46.95
C MET A 1 54.96 15.01 -45.51
N ASP A 2 53.94 14.68 -44.73
CA ASP A 2 52.49 14.83 -44.79
C ASP A 2 52.00 14.84 -43.34
N GLN A 3 51.10 15.77 -42.98
CA GLN A 3 50.42 15.83 -41.69
C GLN A 3 49.01 15.26 -41.88
N VAL A 4 48.85 13.94 -41.76
CA VAL A 4 47.52 13.31 -41.73
C VAL A 4 47.55 12.13 -40.76
N GLY A 5 47.04 12.32 -39.55
CA GLY A 5 46.73 11.17 -38.68
C GLY A 5 46.58 11.48 -37.20
N ASN A 6 45.42 12.00 -36.78
CA ASN A 6 44.86 11.62 -35.47
C ASN A 6 43.38 12.01 -35.18
N HIS A 7 42.65 12.59 -36.14
CA HIS A 7 41.29 13.11 -35.84
C HIS A 7 40.16 12.06 -35.84
N ARG A 8 40.43 10.81 -36.24
CA ARG A 8 39.40 9.74 -36.34
C ARG A 8 39.19 8.94 -35.06
N LEU A 9 40.21 8.81 -34.19
CA LEU A 9 40.13 8.03 -32.95
C LEU A 9 39.34 8.78 -31.87
N LEU A 10 39.67 10.06 -31.64
CA LEU A 10 39.00 10.92 -30.66
C LEU A 10 37.47 11.04 -30.87
N ARG A 11 36.99 10.99 -32.11
CA ARG A 11 35.54 11.03 -32.40
C ARG A 11 34.82 9.73 -32.03
N ARG A 12 35.46 8.57 -32.15
CA ARG A 12 34.87 7.27 -31.80
C ARG A 12 34.74 7.12 -30.29
N ASP A 13 35.79 7.46 -29.55
CA ASP A 13 35.80 7.35 -28.09
C ASP A 13 34.81 8.35 -27.46
N PHE A 14 34.68 9.55 -28.02
CA PHE A 14 33.69 10.55 -27.60
C PHE A 14 32.24 10.11 -27.89
N LEU A 15 31.99 9.49 -29.04
CA LEU A 15 30.66 8.96 -29.40
C LEU A 15 30.26 7.73 -28.57
N ILE A 16 31.22 6.86 -28.23
CA ILE A 16 30.99 5.70 -27.35
C ILE A 16 30.67 6.17 -25.93
N SER A 17 31.41 7.15 -25.39
CA SER A 17 31.14 7.72 -24.06
C SER A 17 29.77 8.40 -23.97
N LEU A 18 29.34 9.10 -25.02
CA LEU A 18 28.01 9.74 -25.06
C LEU A 18 26.88 8.70 -25.14
N ALA A 19 27.07 7.62 -25.91
CA ALA A 19 26.11 6.53 -26.01
C ALA A 19 25.96 5.76 -24.68
N SER A 20 27.05 5.51 -23.96
CA SER A 20 27.02 4.87 -22.63
C SER A 20 26.37 5.76 -21.56
N ALA A 21 26.65 7.07 -21.57
CA ALA A 21 25.99 8.02 -20.66
C ALA A 21 24.48 8.14 -20.93
N LEU A 22 24.08 8.09 -22.21
CA LEU A 22 22.68 8.08 -22.62
C LEU A 22 21.97 6.78 -22.20
N MET A 23 22.62 5.62 -22.36
CA MET A 23 22.10 4.32 -21.90
C MET A 23 21.90 4.30 -20.38
N LEU A 24 22.88 4.77 -19.61
CA LEU A 24 22.78 4.89 -18.15
C LEU A 24 21.65 5.85 -17.71
N ALA A 25 21.45 6.96 -18.43
CA ALA A 25 20.35 7.88 -18.17
C ALA A 25 18.98 7.27 -18.48
N VAL A 26 18.87 6.45 -19.54
CA VAL A 26 17.66 5.71 -19.89
C VAL A 26 17.34 4.62 -18.86
N GLU A 27 18.35 3.88 -18.38
CA GLU A 27 18.16 2.89 -17.31
C GLU A 27 17.75 3.55 -15.98
N TRP A 28 18.32 4.71 -15.64
CA TRP A 28 17.95 5.47 -14.45
C TRP A 28 16.53 6.05 -14.53
N ALA A 29 16.13 6.54 -15.72
CA ALA A 29 14.76 6.98 -15.97
C ALA A 29 13.76 5.81 -15.96
N SER A 30 14.13 4.66 -16.51
CA SER A 30 13.32 3.43 -16.52
C SER A 30 13.11 2.87 -15.10
N ALA A 31 14.15 2.90 -14.26
CA ALA A 31 14.05 2.49 -12.86
C ALA A 31 13.06 3.36 -12.06
N LYS A 32 12.93 4.66 -12.39
CA LYS A 32 11.91 5.55 -11.80
C LYS A 32 10.48 5.30 -12.33
N THR A 33 10.33 4.64 -13.47
CA THR A 33 9.05 4.46 -14.18
C THR A 33 8.56 3.02 -14.18
N LYS A 34 9.11 2.14 -13.33
CA LYS A 34 8.55 0.81 -13.09
C LYS A 34 7.09 0.98 -12.62
N SER A 35 6.16 0.85 -13.56
CA SER A 35 4.72 0.96 -13.34
C SER A 35 4.35 0.05 -12.18
N ARG A 36 3.96 0.65 -11.06
CA ARG A 36 3.56 -0.09 -9.86
C ARG A 36 2.27 -0.83 -10.18
N SER A 37 2.22 -2.13 -9.91
CA SER A 37 1.01 -2.91 -10.07
C SER A 37 -0.16 -2.25 -9.33
N PRO A 38 -1.30 -2.00 -9.99
CA PRO A 38 -2.43 -1.34 -9.36
C PRO A 38 -2.95 -2.20 -8.21
N LEU A 39 -3.20 -1.57 -7.05
CA LEU A 39 -3.79 -2.25 -5.90
C LEU A 39 -5.23 -2.67 -6.23
N LEU A 40 -5.49 -3.98 -6.22
CA LEU A 40 -6.83 -4.50 -6.43
C LEU A 40 -7.67 -4.32 -5.16
N ILE A 41 -8.50 -3.27 -5.13
CA ILE A 41 -9.47 -3.04 -4.06
C ILE A 41 -10.87 -3.44 -4.54
N ARG A 42 -11.53 -4.35 -3.82
CA ARG A 42 -12.92 -4.78 -4.04
C ARG A 42 -13.83 -4.25 -2.94
N ASN A 43 -15.03 -3.78 -3.29
CA ASN A 43 -16.03 -3.41 -2.30
C ASN A 43 -16.73 -4.66 -1.76
N ARG A 44 -16.69 -4.84 -0.44
CA ARG A 44 -17.48 -5.83 0.30
C ARG A 44 -18.03 -5.15 1.55
N PHE A 45 -18.84 -4.12 1.32
CA PHE A 45 -19.33 -3.28 2.40
C PHE A 45 -20.14 -4.08 3.43
N SER A 46 -19.83 -3.86 4.69
CA SER A 46 -20.65 -4.31 5.80
C SER A 46 -22.08 -3.77 5.67
N PRO A 47 -23.13 -4.52 6.06
CA PRO A 47 -24.47 -3.96 6.21
C PRO A 47 -24.51 -2.77 7.19
N LEU A 48 -23.53 -2.67 8.10
CA LEU A 48 -23.41 -1.57 9.04
C LEU A 48 -22.79 -0.31 8.43
N ASN A 49 -22.18 -0.39 7.23
CA ASN A 49 -21.51 0.76 6.59
C ASN A 49 -22.42 1.98 6.42
N LYS A 50 -23.72 1.77 6.14
CA LYS A 50 -24.69 2.86 6.02
C LYS A 50 -25.01 3.52 7.38
N LYS A 51 -24.86 2.78 8.48
CA LYS A 51 -25.18 3.21 9.84
C LYS A 51 -23.97 3.80 10.58
N ARG A 52 -22.76 3.62 10.06
CA ARG A 52 -21.55 4.18 10.68
C ARG A 52 -21.52 5.70 10.51
N PRO A 53 -21.23 6.47 11.58
CA PRO A 53 -21.01 7.91 11.48
C PRO A 53 -19.76 8.20 10.66
N TYR A 54 -19.69 9.42 10.12
CA TYR A 54 -18.48 9.95 9.51
C TYR A 54 -17.43 10.24 10.58
N ARG A 55 -16.17 9.99 10.24
CA ARG A 55 -15.03 10.28 11.09
C ARG A 55 -14.56 11.71 10.84
N ALA A 56 -14.42 12.51 11.90
CA ALA A 56 -14.03 13.92 11.78
C ALA A 56 -12.60 14.10 11.25
N GLN A 57 -11.67 13.24 11.69
CA GLN A 57 -10.26 13.27 11.28
C GLN A 57 -9.64 11.87 11.29
N THR A 58 -8.54 11.68 10.56
CA THR A 58 -7.77 10.43 10.60
C THR A 58 -6.37 10.75 11.07
N ARG A 59 -6.00 10.25 12.25
CA ARG A 59 -4.69 10.44 12.89
C ARG A 59 -3.83 9.19 12.85
N TYR A 60 -4.46 8.01 12.90
CA TYR A 60 -3.76 6.74 13.00
C TYR A 60 -4.21 5.74 11.93
N ILE A 61 -3.31 4.84 11.57
CA ILE A 61 -3.63 3.60 10.88
C ILE A 61 -3.28 2.47 11.85
N ILE A 62 -4.24 1.61 12.15
CA ILE A 62 -4.07 0.47 13.05
C ILE A 62 -4.06 -0.81 12.23
N LEU A 63 -2.99 -1.59 12.37
CA LEU A 63 -2.84 -2.88 11.73
C LEU A 63 -3.22 -3.98 12.71
N HIS A 64 -3.99 -4.95 12.23
CA HIS A 64 -4.38 -6.14 12.97
C HIS A 64 -4.11 -7.39 12.14
N THR A 65 -3.90 -8.50 12.83
CA THR A 65 -3.94 -9.83 12.23
C THR A 65 -5.29 -10.45 12.59
N SER A 66 -5.95 -11.07 11.61
CA SER A 66 -7.33 -11.56 11.83
C SER A 66 -7.42 -12.83 12.67
N GLU A 67 -6.28 -13.47 12.97
CA GLU A 67 -6.16 -14.78 13.64
C GLU A 67 -7.05 -15.87 13.00
N GLY A 68 -7.05 -15.93 11.67
CA GLY A 68 -7.90 -16.82 10.89
C GLY A 68 -7.66 -16.75 9.39
N GLU A 69 -8.26 -17.72 8.69
CA GLU A 69 -8.22 -17.83 7.23
C GLU A 69 -9.17 -16.84 6.53
N ASP A 70 -8.89 -16.55 5.26
CA ASP A 70 -9.57 -15.54 4.45
C ASP A 70 -11.10 -15.56 4.57
N GLY A 71 -11.73 -16.70 4.27
CA GLY A 71 -13.19 -16.79 4.17
C GLY A 71 -13.90 -16.50 5.48
N GLY A 72 -13.48 -17.15 6.57
CA GLY A 72 -14.05 -16.98 7.91
C GLY A 72 -13.82 -15.57 8.44
N SER A 73 -12.57 -15.09 8.38
CA SER A 73 -12.18 -13.77 8.86
C SER A 73 -12.91 -12.66 8.11
N LEU A 74 -12.91 -12.69 6.76
CA LEU A 74 -13.59 -11.69 5.95
C LEU A 74 -15.10 -11.67 6.24
N ASN A 75 -15.75 -12.83 6.34
CA ASN A 75 -17.18 -12.90 6.62
C ASN A 75 -17.53 -12.28 7.98
N LYS A 76 -16.75 -12.56 9.02
CA LYS A 76 -16.93 -11.95 10.36
C LYS A 76 -16.75 -10.43 10.29
N ILE A 77 -15.63 -9.96 9.74
CA ILE A 77 -15.30 -8.54 9.66
C ILE A 77 -16.35 -7.78 8.85
N VAL A 78 -16.85 -8.36 7.75
CA VAL A 78 -17.96 -7.79 6.97
C VAL A 78 -19.25 -7.76 7.77
N ARG A 79 -19.60 -8.86 8.45
CA ARG A 79 -20.84 -8.95 9.24
C ARG A 79 -20.92 -7.87 10.31
N TYR A 80 -19.81 -7.62 11.02
CA TYR A 80 -19.77 -6.71 12.17
C TYR A 80 -19.13 -5.34 11.88
N GLY A 81 -18.61 -5.13 10.67
CA GLY A 81 -17.98 -3.88 10.26
C GLY A 81 -16.78 -3.53 11.15
N GLU A 82 -15.92 -4.53 11.35
CA GLU A 82 -14.80 -4.52 12.32
C GLU A 82 -13.50 -3.98 11.74
N ALA A 83 -13.49 -3.51 10.49
CA ALA A 83 -12.34 -2.85 9.88
C ALA A 83 -12.78 -1.99 8.70
N HIS A 84 -11.89 -1.11 8.23
CA HIS A 84 -12.10 -0.41 6.96
C HIS A 84 -11.65 -1.28 5.80
N TYR A 85 -10.52 -1.97 5.98
CA TYR A 85 -9.90 -2.80 4.95
C TYR A 85 -9.55 -4.18 5.49
N PHE A 86 -9.67 -5.19 4.64
CA PHE A 86 -9.18 -6.54 4.87
C PHE A 86 -8.22 -6.95 3.74
N VAL A 87 -7.01 -7.42 4.06
CA VAL A 87 -6.01 -7.89 3.10
C VAL A 87 -6.00 -9.41 3.11
N SER A 88 -6.49 -10.04 2.04
CA SER A 88 -6.53 -11.50 1.94
C SER A 88 -5.17 -12.10 1.62
N SER A 89 -5.01 -13.41 1.86
CA SER A 89 -3.81 -14.17 1.52
C SER A 89 -3.39 -14.06 0.04
N SER A 90 -4.34 -13.80 -0.86
CA SER A 90 -4.09 -13.58 -2.29
C SER A 90 -3.61 -12.16 -2.66
N GLY A 91 -3.54 -11.24 -1.69
CA GLY A 91 -3.19 -9.82 -1.92
C GLY A 91 -4.36 -8.95 -2.39
N VAL A 92 -5.59 -9.47 -2.41
CA VAL A 92 -6.80 -8.66 -2.68
C VAL A 92 -7.13 -7.86 -1.43
N VAL A 93 -7.39 -6.57 -1.60
CA VAL A 93 -7.87 -5.71 -0.52
C VAL A 93 -9.39 -5.57 -0.63
N TYR A 94 -10.09 -5.86 0.45
CA TYR A 94 -11.54 -5.67 0.54
C TYR A 94 -11.86 -4.43 1.37
N ARG A 95 -12.66 -3.52 0.81
CA ARG A 95 -13.20 -2.36 1.53
C ARG A 95 -14.50 -2.78 2.23
N VAL A 96 -14.51 -2.71 3.55
CA VAL A 96 -15.60 -3.19 4.41
C VAL A 96 -16.41 -2.04 5.02
N ILE A 97 -15.74 -1.02 5.54
CA ILE A 97 -16.34 0.25 5.94
C ILE A 97 -15.72 1.34 5.07
N ASP A 98 -16.52 2.32 4.65
CA ASP A 98 -16.00 3.47 3.92
C ASP A 98 -14.92 4.16 4.75
N LYS A 99 -13.79 4.51 4.12
CA LYS A 99 -12.65 5.15 4.78
C LYS A 99 -13.02 6.45 5.51
N ALA A 100 -14.07 7.16 5.08
CA ALA A 100 -14.53 8.38 5.72
C ALA A 100 -15.42 8.13 6.95
N LYS A 101 -15.79 6.87 7.23
CA LYS A 101 -16.66 6.47 8.34
C LYS A 101 -15.87 5.73 9.41
N ILE A 102 -16.48 5.57 10.58
CA ILE A 102 -15.88 4.87 11.72
C ILE A 102 -16.15 3.36 11.63
N ALA A 103 -15.11 2.54 11.48
CA ALA A 103 -15.15 1.10 11.79
C ALA A 103 -14.85 0.87 13.28
N ARG A 104 -15.34 -0.24 13.86
CA ARG A 104 -15.07 -0.60 15.27
C ARG A 104 -14.06 -1.73 15.34
N HIS A 105 -12.79 -1.42 15.55
CA HIS A 105 -11.68 -2.36 15.44
C HIS A 105 -10.70 -2.33 16.62
N ALA A 106 -10.55 -1.17 17.26
CA ALA A 106 -9.61 -0.96 18.35
C ALA A 106 -10.21 -1.26 19.72
N GLY A 107 -11.54 -1.30 19.83
CA GLY A 107 -12.23 -1.51 21.10
C GLY A 107 -11.88 -0.42 22.12
N ARG A 108 -11.88 -0.78 23.42
CA ARG A 108 -11.40 0.12 24.48
C ARG A 108 -9.89 0.33 24.32
N SER A 109 -9.54 1.50 23.81
CA SER A 109 -8.18 1.80 23.33
C SER A 109 -7.77 3.22 23.68
N MET A 110 -6.45 3.43 23.80
CA MET A 110 -5.84 4.73 24.01
C MET A 110 -4.43 4.76 23.41
N TRP A 111 -4.06 5.87 22.79
CA TRP A 111 -2.69 6.14 22.34
C TRP A 111 -2.41 7.64 22.36
N ASN A 112 -1.25 8.03 22.91
CA ASN A 112 -0.81 9.43 22.98
C ASN A 112 -1.87 10.39 23.59
N GLY A 113 -2.51 9.96 24.69
CA GLY A 113 -3.56 10.72 25.38
C GLY A 113 -4.94 10.72 24.68
N GLU A 114 -5.05 10.17 23.47
CA GLU A 114 -6.33 10.04 22.77
C GLU A 114 -6.98 8.68 23.10
N THR A 115 -8.21 8.70 23.63
CA THR A 115 -9.02 7.51 23.89
C THR A 115 -9.97 7.22 22.72
N GLU A 116 -10.54 6.01 22.67
CA GLU A 116 -11.50 5.61 21.63
C GLU A 116 -10.93 5.73 20.21
N ILE A 117 -9.81 5.03 19.97
CA ILE A 117 -9.00 5.17 18.75
C ILE A 117 -9.78 4.92 17.45
N ASP A 118 -10.87 4.14 17.49
CA ASP A 118 -11.80 3.97 16.36
C ASP A 118 -12.28 5.32 15.77
N ASN A 119 -12.49 6.33 16.62
CA ASN A 119 -12.99 7.65 16.24
C ASN A 119 -11.97 8.49 15.46
N VAL A 120 -10.70 8.09 15.42
CA VAL A 120 -9.61 8.85 14.78
C VAL A 120 -8.68 7.98 13.92
N SER A 121 -9.09 6.75 13.57
CA SER A 121 -8.18 5.84 12.87
C SER A 121 -8.81 5.01 11.75
N ILE A 122 -7.92 4.51 10.87
CA ILE A 122 -8.23 3.47 9.88
C ILE A 122 -7.72 2.12 10.40
N GLY A 123 -8.63 1.20 10.72
CA GLY A 123 -8.30 -0.22 10.92
C GLY A 123 -8.13 -1.00 9.61
N ILE A 124 -7.04 -1.74 9.53
CA ILE A 124 -6.72 -2.71 8.46
C ILE A 124 -6.50 -4.07 9.12
N GLU A 125 -7.26 -5.06 8.68
CA GLU A 125 -7.11 -6.47 9.07
C GLU A 125 -6.33 -7.21 7.99
N VAL A 126 -5.36 -8.04 8.39
CA VAL A 126 -4.59 -8.88 7.47
C VAL A 126 -4.87 -10.34 7.81
N ALA A 127 -5.25 -11.13 6.80
CA ALA A 127 -5.47 -12.56 6.98
C ALA A 127 -4.18 -13.26 7.46
N GLY A 128 -4.28 -14.11 8.47
CA GLY A 128 -3.11 -14.75 9.05
C GLY A 128 -3.27 -15.08 10.51
N TYR A 129 -2.16 -15.46 11.14
CA TYR A 129 -2.04 -15.88 12.52
C TYR A 129 -0.80 -15.27 13.14
N HIS A 130 -0.83 -14.99 14.45
CA HIS A 130 0.26 -14.36 15.19
C HIS A 130 1.62 -15.09 15.12
N ASN A 131 1.62 -16.40 14.83
CA ASN A 131 2.80 -17.25 14.84
C ASN A 131 3.39 -17.51 13.44
N ARG A 132 2.94 -16.79 12.41
CA ARG A 132 3.42 -16.94 11.03
C ARG A 132 3.52 -15.58 10.35
N ASP A 133 4.49 -15.44 9.45
CA ASP A 133 4.62 -14.24 8.64
C ASP A 133 3.53 -14.18 7.54
N ILE A 134 3.20 -12.98 7.11
CA ILE A 134 2.32 -12.75 5.96
C ILE A 134 3.12 -12.95 4.65
N ASN A 135 2.45 -13.28 3.56
CA ASN A 135 3.15 -13.60 2.32
C ASN A 135 3.46 -12.35 1.46
N GLU A 136 4.29 -12.53 0.42
CA GLU A 136 4.71 -11.44 -0.48
C GLU A 136 3.55 -10.67 -1.13
N LYS A 137 2.45 -11.34 -1.47
CA LYS A 137 1.27 -10.68 -2.06
C LYS A 137 0.59 -9.78 -1.03
N GLN A 138 0.51 -10.22 0.22
CA GLN A 138 -0.01 -9.41 1.33
C GLN A 138 0.92 -8.22 1.60
N TYR A 139 2.23 -8.43 1.68
CA TYR A 139 3.21 -7.35 1.82
C TYR A 139 3.12 -6.32 0.69
N ALA A 140 2.99 -6.75 -0.57
CA ALA A 140 2.83 -5.86 -1.71
C ALA A 140 1.53 -5.04 -1.60
N ALA A 141 0.41 -5.69 -1.30
CA ALA A 141 -0.89 -5.05 -1.16
C ALA A 141 -0.92 -4.06 0.01
N LEU A 142 -0.41 -4.47 1.18
CA LEU A 142 -0.38 -3.65 2.38
C LEU A 142 0.52 -2.42 2.19
N ARG A 143 1.71 -2.59 1.60
CA ARG A 143 2.61 -1.46 1.29
C ARG A 143 1.93 -0.42 0.40
N GLU A 144 1.27 -0.86 -0.67
CA GLU A 144 0.59 0.05 -1.59
C GLU A 144 -0.65 0.70 -0.94
N LEU A 145 -1.40 -0.05 -0.14
CA LEU A 145 -2.55 0.49 0.61
C LEU A 145 -2.10 1.56 1.61
N LEU A 146 -1.07 1.28 2.40
CA LEU A 146 -0.50 2.22 3.36
C LEU A 146 0.05 3.47 2.65
N ARG A 147 0.71 3.31 1.50
CA ARG A 147 1.18 4.45 0.69
C ARG A 147 0.02 5.35 0.26
N GLN A 148 -1.07 4.76 -0.24
CA GLN A 148 -2.26 5.50 -0.67
C GLN A 148 -2.96 6.20 0.51
N LEU A 149 -3.12 5.51 1.64
CA LEU A 149 -3.75 6.08 2.84
C LEU A 149 -2.88 7.19 3.45
N LYS A 150 -1.56 7.00 3.49
CA LYS A 150 -0.62 8.04 3.92
C LYS A 150 -0.78 9.27 3.03
N SER A 151 -0.66 9.12 1.71
CA SER A 151 -0.84 10.21 0.75
C SER A 151 -2.20 10.94 0.87
N LEU A 152 -3.23 10.29 1.39
CA LEU A 152 -4.56 10.88 1.56
C LEU A 152 -4.70 11.66 2.88
N TYR A 153 -3.99 11.26 3.93
CA TYR A 153 -4.16 11.79 5.29
C TYR A 153 -2.89 12.47 5.85
N GLY A 154 -1.77 12.45 5.15
CA GLY A 154 -0.47 13.02 5.55
C GLY A 154 0.61 12.95 4.47
#